data_AF-A0A7W5FH92-F1
#
_entry.id   AF-A0A7W5FH92-F1
#
_cell.length_a   1.000
_cell.length_b   1.000
_cell.length_c   1.000
_cell.angle_alpha   90.00
_cell.angle_beta   90.00
_cell.angle_gamma   90.00
#
_symmetry.space_group_name_H-M   'P 1'
#
loop_
_entity.id
_entity.type
_entity.pdbx_description
1 polymer ?
#
loop_
_entity_poly.entity_id
_entity_poly.type
_entity_poly.pdbx_seq_one_letter_code
_entity_poly.pdbx_strand_id
1 'polypeptide(L)'
;MSRRTWLTRAGVALLSTTAAAGAFAGPAQAASMGSVYMEFDSDGPKVTYVAGSGKTNSVVVTGNSSVITIDDRVAIKAGRGCKAVKGDKTRVRCTDPKPIAKVRVGLGSGNDTLVNKSSLRLHAWGGSGNDRLTGGPREDEFSGGAGADRLYGLGGDDRLAGDDGNDTIYGGTGDDGIGGGRGNDREYGGTGNDGFGQGRDTKSADADLVDGGAGVDGVSYFHRRKAVTADTDNAKRDDGRKGEGDTLLAVEDLIGGWGDDRLTGGNGPNFLEGQNGNDVLVGGGGNDWFRDTYGGNDKLYGGAGDDRFDTGAGADLMLGGSGSDTVNYTHHSGPVIVDLDGVADDGRTGERDTVGADVEHIFGSAYNDVLTGNGGANLIVGLAGDDTIRGAGGNDVTAGGAGLDRVYGEAGDDALSGGDVTDGSADILDGGDNATATGDNCVVGTVVNCEYSKPFSVPVLKEYGEL
;
A
#
# COMPACT_ATOMS: atom_id res chain seq x y z
N MET A 1 -1.58 2.99 -12.24
CA MET A 1 -1.97 2.24 -11.03
C MET A 1 -2.36 3.27 -10.00
N SER A 2 -3.49 3.11 -9.32
CA SER A 2 -3.88 4.03 -8.25
C SER A 2 -2.81 4.01 -7.15
N ARG A 3 -2.55 5.18 -6.55
CA ARG A 3 -1.52 5.47 -5.53
C ARG A 3 -1.51 4.47 -4.36
N ARG A 4 -2.65 3.83 -4.11
CA ARG A 4 -2.90 2.99 -2.92
C ARG A 4 -3.01 1.49 -3.23
N THR A 5 -2.99 1.10 -4.52
CA THR A 5 -2.89 -0.32 -4.94
C THR A 5 -1.48 -0.89 -4.76
N TRP A 6 -0.49 -0.03 -4.49
CA TRP A 6 0.90 -0.45 -4.25
C TRP A 6 1.10 -0.95 -2.83
N LEU A 7 0.59 -0.27 -1.79
CA LEU A 7 0.71 -0.68 -0.38
C LEU A 7 0.19 -2.11 -0.11
N THR A 8 -0.99 -2.43 -0.63
CA THR A 8 -1.60 -3.78 -0.53
C THR A 8 -0.85 -4.86 -1.29
N ARG A 9 -0.08 -4.49 -2.33
CA ARG A 9 0.82 -5.40 -3.06
C ARG A 9 2.23 -5.42 -2.47
N ALA A 10 2.67 -4.34 -1.83
CA ALA A 10 3.99 -4.19 -1.21
C ALA A 10 4.08 -5.05 0.06
N GLY A 11 3.02 -5.07 0.89
CA GLY A 11 2.89 -6.02 2.00
C GLY A 11 2.97 -7.50 1.55
N VAL A 12 2.64 -7.80 0.30
CA VAL A 12 2.78 -9.14 -0.31
C VAL A 12 4.14 -9.33 -1.01
N ALA A 13 4.76 -8.28 -1.54
CA ALA A 13 5.95 -8.35 -2.38
C ALA A 13 7.28 -8.20 -1.62
N LEU A 14 7.31 -7.48 -0.48
CA LEU A 14 8.53 -7.24 0.29
C LEU A 14 8.99 -8.47 1.10
N LEU A 15 8.17 -9.51 1.25
CA LEU A 15 8.52 -10.71 2.01
C LEU A 15 8.03 -12.01 1.37
N SER A 16 8.53 -12.30 0.17
CA SER A 16 8.74 -13.69 -0.25
C SER A 16 9.78 -13.89 -1.33
N THR A 17 10.81 -13.04 -1.40
CA THR A 17 12.13 -13.67 -1.50
C THR A 17 12.42 -14.24 -0.11
N THR A 18 11.85 -15.42 0.19
CA THR A 18 12.79 -16.46 0.57
C THR A 18 13.86 -16.33 -0.48
N ALA A 19 15.02 -15.81 -0.09
CA ALA A 19 16.21 -16.13 -0.79
C ALA A 19 16.17 -17.68 -0.85
N ALA A 20 15.61 -18.21 -1.94
CA ALA A 20 16.51 -18.88 -2.84
C ALA A 20 17.69 -17.93 -2.91
N ALA A 21 18.64 -18.12 -1.96
CA ALA A 21 20.04 -18.13 -2.27
C ALA A 21 20.02 -18.83 -3.61
N GLY A 22 19.93 -18.02 -4.66
CA GLY A 22 19.88 -18.48 -6.01
C GLY A 22 21.24 -19.09 -6.06
N ALA A 23 21.30 -20.38 -5.79
CA ALA A 23 22.52 -21.11 -5.68
C ALA A 23 23.05 -20.95 -7.08
N PHE A 24 23.94 -19.98 -7.25
CA PHE A 24 24.74 -19.80 -8.43
C PHE A 24 25.58 -21.05 -8.43
N ALA A 25 24.98 -22.14 -8.92
CA ALA A 25 25.61 -23.42 -9.14
C ALA A 25 26.48 -23.25 -10.37
N GLY A 26 27.49 -22.38 -10.25
CA GLY A 26 28.70 -22.49 -11.01
C GLY A 26 29.41 -23.79 -10.62
N PRO A 27 30.24 -24.35 -11.51
CA PRO A 27 30.92 -25.62 -11.25
C PRO A 27 31.69 -25.54 -9.93
N ALA A 28 31.43 -26.51 -9.07
CA ALA A 28 32.08 -26.68 -7.77
C ALA A 28 33.60 -26.81 -7.94
N GLN A 29 34.32 -25.70 -7.78
CA GLN A 29 35.71 -25.64 -7.36
C GLN A 29 36.02 -24.21 -6.92
N ALA A 30 36.72 -24.08 -5.79
CA ALA A 30 37.23 -22.84 -5.22
C ALA A 30 38.05 -22.03 -6.25
N ALA A 31 37.37 -21.21 -7.05
CA ALA A 31 38.01 -20.24 -7.91
C ALA A 31 38.33 -19.01 -7.04
N SER A 32 39.62 -18.72 -6.88
CA SER A 32 40.12 -17.49 -6.25
C SER A 32 39.96 -16.23 -7.12
N MET A 33 39.31 -16.39 -8.27
CA MET A 33 39.05 -15.37 -9.28
C MET A 33 37.53 -15.26 -9.48
N GLY A 34 37.04 -14.04 -9.70
CA GLY A 34 35.66 -13.81 -10.09
C GLY A 34 35.38 -14.31 -11.51
N SER A 35 34.11 -14.31 -11.92
CA SER A 35 33.69 -14.69 -13.27
C SER A 35 32.62 -13.74 -13.79
N VAL A 36 32.68 -13.46 -15.09
CA VAL A 36 31.70 -12.60 -15.79
C VAL A 36 31.25 -13.28 -17.07
N TYR A 37 29.94 -13.40 -17.26
CA TYR A 37 29.35 -14.04 -18.43
C TYR A 37 27.97 -13.47 -18.76
N MET A 38 27.46 -13.80 -19.94
CA MET A 38 26.12 -13.42 -20.38
C MET A 38 25.10 -14.55 -20.24
N GLU A 39 23.92 -14.20 -19.76
CA GLU A 39 22.71 -15.01 -19.71
C GLU A 39 21.69 -14.49 -20.74
N PHE A 40 20.84 -15.37 -21.25
CA PHE A 40 19.82 -15.04 -22.25
C PHE A 40 18.51 -15.72 -21.87
N ASP A 41 17.49 -14.93 -21.59
CA ASP A 41 16.13 -15.42 -21.32
C ASP A 41 15.09 -14.56 -22.04
N SER A 42 13.81 -14.71 -21.67
CA SER A 42 12.69 -13.98 -22.25
C SER A 42 12.83 -12.46 -22.13
N ASP A 43 13.54 -11.96 -21.12
CA ASP A 43 13.71 -10.53 -20.89
C ASP A 43 14.87 -9.92 -21.70
N GLY A 44 15.63 -10.76 -22.40
CA GLY A 44 16.79 -10.36 -23.19
C GLY A 44 18.14 -10.70 -22.57
N PRO A 45 19.25 -10.17 -23.13
CA PRO A 45 20.59 -10.42 -22.63
C PRO A 45 20.82 -9.80 -21.25
N LYS A 46 21.49 -10.55 -20.35
CA LYS A 46 21.87 -10.11 -18.99
C LYS A 46 23.36 -10.35 -18.78
N VAL A 47 24.03 -9.46 -18.06
CA VAL A 47 25.44 -9.66 -17.68
C VAL A 47 25.50 -10.06 -16.21
N THR A 48 26.11 -11.21 -15.92
CA THR A 48 26.25 -11.73 -14.56
C THR A 48 27.71 -11.70 -14.14
N TYR A 49 27.98 -11.11 -12.98
CA TYR A 49 29.24 -11.23 -12.24
C TYR A 49 29.02 -12.11 -11.01
N VAL A 50 29.96 -13.02 -10.77
CA VAL A 50 30.06 -13.81 -9.54
C VAL A 50 31.47 -13.65 -8.99
N ALA A 51 31.56 -13.22 -7.73
CA ALA A 51 32.82 -12.99 -7.04
C ALA A 51 33.66 -14.26 -6.85
N GLY A 52 34.97 -14.05 -6.67
CA GLY A 52 35.88 -15.12 -6.27
C GLY A 52 35.70 -15.45 -4.78
N SER A 53 35.60 -16.73 -4.45
CA SER A 53 35.33 -17.16 -3.06
C SER A 53 36.46 -16.75 -2.11
N GLY A 54 36.07 -16.24 -0.92
CA GLY A 54 37.00 -15.86 0.16
C GLY A 54 37.89 -14.66 -0.18
N LYS A 55 37.45 -13.79 -1.09
CA LYS A 55 38.14 -12.55 -1.49
C LYS A 55 37.26 -11.36 -1.16
N THR A 56 37.92 -10.24 -0.85
CA THR A 56 37.26 -8.95 -0.81
C THR A 56 37.24 -8.33 -2.21
N ASN A 57 36.05 -8.04 -2.72
CA ASN A 57 35.77 -7.54 -4.05
C ASN A 57 35.43 -6.04 -3.99
N SER A 58 35.74 -5.33 -5.08
CA SER A 58 35.45 -3.90 -5.24
C SER A 58 35.01 -3.67 -6.67
N VAL A 59 33.76 -4.02 -6.93
CA VAL A 59 33.19 -4.13 -8.27
C VAL A 59 32.67 -2.78 -8.73
N VAL A 60 33.03 -2.38 -9.96
CA VAL A 60 32.47 -1.22 -10.63
C VAL A 60 31.88 -1.66 -11.97
N VAL A 61 30.59 -1.37 -12.14
CA VAL A 61 29.87 -1.63 -13.38
C VAL A 61 29.85 -0.34 -14.19
N THR A 62 30.30 -0.38 -15.45
CA THR A 62 30.29 0.78 -16.36
C THR A 62 29.73 0.40 -17.72
N GLY A 63 29.18 1.38 -18.44
CA GLY A 63 28.74 1.21 -19.81
C GLY A 63 27.27 1.53 -20.03
N ASN A 64 26.71 0.94 -21.08
CA ASN A 64 25.35 1.19 -21.54
C ASN A 64 24.68 -0.12 -22.00
N SER A 65 23.49 -0.01 -22.59
CA SER A 65 22.72 -1.17 -23.05
C SER A 65 23.37 -1.99 -24.16
N SER A 66 24.42 -1.53 -24.85
CA SER A 66 25.11 -2.35 -25.85
C SER A 66 26.42 -2.95 -25.34
N VAL A 67 27.09 -2.25 -24.41
CA VAL A 67 28.40 -2.64 -23.91
C VAL A 67 28.46 -2.39 -22.42
N ILE A 68 28.73 -3.46 -21.67
CA ILE A 68 28.98 -3.41 -20.23
C ILE A 68 30.41 -3.84 -19.95
N THR A 69 31.09 -3.12 -19.07
CA THR A 69 32.40 -3.49 -18.54
C THR A 69 32.29 -3.62 -17.03
N ILE A 70 32.67 -4.80 -16.52
CA ILE A 70 32.84 -5.09 -15.11
C ILE A 70 34.31 -4.93 -14.77
N ASP A 71 34.59 -4.14 -13.75
CA ASP A 71 35.92 -3.93 -13.16
C ASP A 71 35.87 -4.39 -11.71
N ASP A 72 36.95 -4.96 -11.21
CA ASP A 72 37.09 -5.44 -9.84
C ASP A 72 38.55 -5.27 -9.40
N ARG A 73 38.84 -5.47 -8.11
CA ARG A 73 40.20 -5.61 -7.59
C ARG A 73 40.74 -7.04 -7.69
N VAL A 74 39.86 -8.03 -7.81
CA VAL A 74 40.20 -9.45 -7.98
C VAL A 74 40.26 -9.79 -9.46
N ALA A 75 41.14 -10.71 -9.85
CA ALA A 75 41.18 -11.17 -11.23
C ALA A 75 39.85 -11.84 -11.63
N ILE A 76 39.39 -11.55 -12.85
CA ILE A 76 38.11 -12.02 -13.39
C ILE A 76 38.34 -12.93 -14.59
N LYS A 77 37.66 -14.07 -14.61
CA LYS A 77 37.57 -14.96 -15.76
C LYS A 77 36.39 -14.57 -16.66
N ALA A 78 36.67 -14.23 -17.92
CA ALA A 78 35.63 -14.00 -18.92
C ALA A 78 34.99 -15.33 -19.37
N GLY A 79 33.66 -15.38 -19.36
CA GLY A 79 32.83 -16.46 -19.85
C GLY A 79 32.10 -16.11 -21.16
N ARG A 80 31.01 -16.83 -21.45
CA ARG A 80 30.24 -16.68 -22.69
C ARG A 80 29.78 -15.23 -22.89
N GLY A 81 29.91 -14.70 -24.12
CA GLY A 81 29.47 -13.35 -24.48
C GLY A 81 30.39 -12.21 -24.00
N CYS A 82 31.46 -12.53 -23.27
CA CYS A 82 32.35 -11.54 -22.69
C CYS A 82 33.82 -11.82 -23.06
N LYS A 83 34.65 -10.78 -23.01
CA LYS A 83 36.09 -10.84 -23.30
C LYS A 83 36.87 -10.07 -22.25
N ALA A 84 37.99 -10.63 -21.80
CA ALA A 84 38.92 -9.92 -20.93
C ALA A 84 39.48 -8.68 -21.63
N VAL A 85 39.66 -7.59 -20.90
CA VAL A 85 40.30 -6.38 -21.41
C VAL A 85 41.81 -6.65 -21.57
N LYS A 86 42.37 -6.33 -22.74
CA LYS A 86 43.77 -6.65 -23.04
C LYS A 86 44.71 -5.94 -22.06
N GLY A 87 45.54 -6.72 -21.38
CA GLY A 87 46.52 -6.22 -20.41
C GLY A 87 45.98 -6.01 -19.00
N ASP A 88 44.68 -6.27 -18.78
CA ASP A 88 44.02 -6.07 -17.50
C ASP A 88 43.24 -7.33 -17.11
N LYS A 89 43.68 -8.01 -16.04
CA LYS A 89 43.08 -9.26 -15.58
C LYS A 89 41.85 -9.05 -14.70
N THR A 90 41.58 -7.83 -14.25
CA THR A 90 40.46 -7.53 -13.36
C THR A 90 39.28 -6.93 -14.11
N ARG A 91 39.38 -6.78 -15.44
CA ARG A 91 38.36 -6.17 -16.28
C ARG A 91 37.85 -7.10 -17.35
N VAL A 92 36.52 -7.22 -17.43
CA VAL A 92 35.82 -8.00 -18.47
C VAL A 92 34.77 -7.13 -19.13
N ARG A 93 34.77 -7.15 -20.48
CA ARG A 93 33.80 -6.44 -21.31
C ARG A 93 32.85 -7.43 -21.99
N CYS A 94 31.56 -7.20 -21.85
CA CYS A 94 30.47 -7.93 -22.50
C CYS A 94 29.81 -7.03 -23.55
N THR A 95 29.41 -7.61 -24.67
CA THR A 95 28.82 -6.87 -25.78
C THR A 95 27.79 -7.74 -26.48
N ASP A 96 26.62 -7.17 -26.75
CA ASP A 96 25.54 -7.85 -27.46
C ASP A 96 24.88 -6.91 -28.48
N PRO A 97 24.48 -7.43 -29.66
CA PRO A 97 23.71 -6.64 -30.62
C PRO A 97 22.34 -6.22 -30.10
N LYS A 98 21.73 -7.00 -29.20
CA LYS A 98 20.48 -6.65 -28.53
C LYS A 98 20.78 -5.83 -27.26
N PRO A 99 19.89 -4.91 -26.86
CA PRO A 99 20.03 -4.19 -25.60
C PRO A 99 20.12 -5.15 -24.41
N ILE A 100 21.20 -5.05 -23.63
CA ILE A 100 21.38 -5.71 -22.34
C ILE A 100 20.37 -5.12 -21.37
N ALA A 101 19.55 -6.00 -20.78
CA ALA A 101 18.39 -5.62 -19.99
C ALA A 101 18.73 -5.29 -18.53
N LYS A 102 19.72 -5.99 -17.95
CA LYS A 102 20.17 -5.78 -16.56
C LYS A 102 21.57 -6.35 -16.31
N VAL A 103 22.16 -5.93 -15.20
CA VAL A 103 23.38 -6.53 -14.64
C VAL A 103 23.03 -7.26 -13.34
N ARG A 104 23.60 -8.45 -13.13
CA ARG A 104 23.47 -9.24 -11.90
C ARG A 104 24.84 -9.35 -11.23
N VAL A 105 24.92 -9.15 -9.93
CA VAL A 105 26.18 -9.19 -9.17
C VAL A 105 26.00 -9.98 -7.88
N GLY A 106 26.77 -11.05 -7.70
CA GLY A 106 26.91 -11.72 -6.40
C GLY A 106 28.31 -11.53 -5.84
N LEU A 107 28.42 -10.92 -4.65
CA LEU A 107 29.70 -10.58 -4.00
C LEU A 107 30.19 -11.67 -3.02
N GLY A 108 29.27 -12.37 -2.36
CA GLY A 108 29.56 -13.62 -1.67
C GLY A 108 30.02 -13.43 -0.24
N SER A 109 31.34 -13.44 0.02
CA SER A 109 31.86 -13.44 1.39
C SER A 109 32.97 -12.42 1.58
N GLY A 110 32.91 -11.66 2.66
CA GLY A 110 33.84 -10.57 2.95
C GLY A 110 33.14 -9.22 2.83
N ASN A 111 33.81 -8.16 3.27
CA ASN A 111 33.26 -6.81 3.22
C ASN A 111 33.50 -6.21 1.84
N ASP A 112 32.56 -6.36 0.94
CA ASP A 112 32.69 -6.04 -0.46
C ASP A 112 32.10 -4.67 -0.82
N THR A 113 32.39 -4.19 -2.01
CA THR A 113 31.82 -2.96 -2.53
C THR A 113 31.38 -3.14 -3.98
N LEU A 114 30.22 -2.57 -4.31
CA LEU A 114 29.67 -2.51 -5.65
C LEU A 114 29.22 -1.08 -5.97
N VAL A 115 29.59 -0.58 -7.15
CA VAL A 115 29.10 0.71 -7.66
C VAL A 115 28.61 0.56 -9.10
N ASN A 116 27.34 0.87 -9.34
CA ASN A 116 26.75 0.96 -10.67
C ASN A 116 26.97 2.36 -11.27
N LYS A 117 27.85 2.47 -12.26
CA LYS A 117 28.04 3.68 -13.09
C LYS A 117 27.53 3.47 -14.51
N SER A 118 26.69 2.45 -14.72
CA SER A 118 26.06 2.19 -16.01
C SER A 118 24.69 2.84 -16.09
N SER A 119 24.10 2.83 -17.28
CA SER A 119 22.72 3.29 -17.49
C SER A 119 21.68 2.17 -17.34
N LEU A 120 22.04 1.05 -16.72
CA LEU A 120 21.21 -0.15 -16.60
C LEU A 120 20.84 -0.38 -15.14
N ARG A 121 19.68 -1.03 -14.95
CA ARG A 121 19.30 -1.60 -13.67
C ARG A 121 20.23 -2.74 -13.23
N LEU A 122 20.38 -2.88 -11.93
CA LEU A 122 21.25 -3.78 -11.22
C LEU A 122 20.43 -4.67 -10.28
N HIS A 123 20.74 -5.96 -10.27
CA HIS A 123 20.30 -6.87 -9.22
C HIS A 123 21.56 -7.35 -8.49
N ALA A 124 21.69 -7.06 -7.19
CA ALA A 124 22.89 -7.38 -6.43
C ALA A 124 22.62 -8.08 -5.10
N TRP A 125 23.53 -8.99 -4.75
CA TRP A 125 23.58 -9.66 -3.45
C TRP A 125 24.97 -9.43 -2.82
N GLY A 126 25.00 -8.83 -1.64
CA GLY A 126 26.21 -8.65 -0.83
C GLY A 126 26.72 -10.00 -0.33
N GLY A 127 25.88 -10.69 0.44
CA GLY A 127 26.12 -12.04 0.90
C GLY A 127 26.47 -12.06 2.38
N SER A 128 27.75 -12.13 2.75
CA SER A 128 28.17 -12.14 4.14
C SER A 128 29.34 -11.21 4.36
N GLY A 129 29.35 -10.47 5.46
CA GLY A 129 30.28 -9.36 5.67
C GLY A 129 29.53 -8.04 5.63
N ASN A 130 30.24 -6.95 5.92
CA ASN A 130 29.66 -5.62 5.89
C ASN A 130 29.89 -5.01 4.50
N ASP A 131 28.88 -5.13 3.65
CA ASP A 131 28.92 -4.77 2.25
C ASP A 131 28.48 -3.32 2.00
N ARG A 132 28.96 -2.75 0.89
CA ARG A 132 28.50 -1.46 0.39
C ARG A 132 28.01 -1.59 -1.05
N LEU A 133 26.71 -1.48 -1.25
CA LEU A 133 26.09 -1.56 -2.57
C LEU A 133 25.59 -0.17 -2.98
N THR A 134 25.93 0.27 -4.19
CA THR A 134 25.51 1.56 -4.73
C THR A 134 24.93 1.37 -6.12
N GLY A 135 23.66 1.72 -6.26
CA GLY A 135 22.86 1.70 -7.46
C GLY A 135 23.18 2.81 -8.44
N GLY A 136 22.28 2.97 -9.40
CA GLY A 136 22.36 3.91 -10.51
C GLY A 136 21.09 4.76 -10.61
N PRO A 137 20.75 5.24 -11.82
CA PRO A 137 19.58 6.08 -12.06
C PRO A 137 18.33 5.28 -12.49
N ARG A 138 18.26 3.97 -12.20
CA ARG A 138 17.18 3.07 -12.61
C ARG A 138 16.82 2.16 -11.44
N GLU A 139 15.63 1.58 -11.51
CA GLU A 139 15.10 0.55 -10.61
C GLU A 139 16.12 -0.58 -10.31
N ASP A 140 16.74 -0.53 -9.15
CA ASP A 140 17.74 -1.48 -8.68
C ASP A 140 17.14 -2.42 -7.61
N GLU A 141 17.67 -3.62 -7.49
CA GLU A 141 17.20 -4.65 -6.55
C GLU A 141 18.38 -5.21 -5.74
N PHE A 142 18.46 -4.87 -4.46
CA PHE A 142 19.55 -5.23 -3.57
C PHE A 142 19.10 -6.09 -2.39
N SER A 143 19.97 -7.04 -2.04
CA SER A 143 19.96 -7.74 -0.75
C SER A 143 21.36 -7.61 -0.15
N GLY A 144 21.45 -7.05 1.05
CA GLY A 144 22.68 -6.90 1.82
C GLY A 144 23.21 -8.27 2.25
N GLY A 145 22.36 -9.03 2.94
CA GLY A 145 22.66 -10.35 3.43
C GLY A 145 23.03 -10.31 4.91
N ALA A 146 24.08 -11.01 5.31
CA ALA A 146 24.49 -11.05 6.72
C ALA A 146 25.63 -10.07 6.99
N GLY A 147 25.42 -9.09 7.86
CA GLY A 147 26.42 -8.10 8.22
C GLY A 147 25.78 -6.74 8.45
N ALA A 148 26.58 -5.74 8.79
CA ALA A 148 26.10 -4.36 8.87
C ALA A 148 26.37 -3.66 7.54
N ASP A 149 25.37 -3.70 6.66
CA ASP A 149 25.45 -3.32 5.26
C ASP A 149 25.06 -1.86 5.03
N ARG A 150 25.53 -1.32 3.90
CA ARG A 150 25.15 0.01 3.43
C ARG A 150 24.66 -0.04 2.01
N LEU A 151 23.37 0.21 1.84
CA LEU A 151 22.69 0.16 0.55
C LEU A 151 22.31 1.58 0.12
N TYR A 152 22.54 1.90 -1.15
CA TYR A 152 22.17 3.17 -1.77
C TYR A 152 21.51 2.89 -3.10
N GLY A 153 20.20 3.10 -3.23
CA GLY A 153 19.47 2.98 -4.49
C GLY A 153 19.82 4.09 -5.48
N LEU A 154 19.85 5.33 -4.96
CA LEU A 154 20.09 6.60 -5.65
C LEU A 154 18.87 7.10 -6.42
N GLY A 155 18.51 6.51 -7.55
CA GLY A 155 17.37 6.97 -8.30
C GLY A 155 16.69 5.89 -9.12
N GLY A 156 15.38 6.02 -9.28
CA GLY A 156 14.52 4.94 -9.79
C GLY A 156 13.70 4.35 -8.64
N ASP A 157 12.75 3.48 -8.97
CA ASP A 157 11.90 2.82 -7.98
C ASP A 157 12.60 1.52 -7.53
N ASP A 158 13.32 1.58 -6.43
CA ASP A 158 14.25 0.54 -6.00
C ASP A 158 13.60 -0.48 -5.05
N ARG A 159 14.22 -1.66 -4.91
CA ARG A 159 13.88 -2.65 -3.88
C ARG A 159 15.13 -3.00 -3.09
N LEU A 160 15.17 -2.60 -1.83
CA LEU A 160 16.37 -2.66 -0.99
C LEU A 160 16.07 -3.45 0.29
N ALA A 161 16.75 -4.58 0.49
CA ALA A 161 16.66 -5.39 1.70
C ALA A 161 18.02 -5.42 2.41
N GLY A 162 18.07 -5.03 3.69
CA GLY A 162 19.26 -5.16 4.54
C GLY A 162 19.56 -6.62 4.87
N ASP A 163 18.52 -7.36 5.27
CA ASP A 163 18.50 -8.74 5.73
C ASP A 163 18.96 -8.92 7.20
N ASP A 164 20.11 -9.52 7.48
CA ASP A 164 20.55 -9.82 8.86
C ASP A 164 21.67 -8.86 9.29
N GLY A 165 21.38 -7.94 10.21
CA GLY A 165 22.38 -7.09 10.84
C GLY A 165 21.88 -5.71 11.21
N ASN A 166 22.77 -4.74 11.41
CA ASN A 166 22.35 -3.37 11.67
C ASN A 166 22.69 -2.54 10.44
N ASP A 167 21.72 -2.45 9.55
CA ASP A 167 21.90 -1.95 8.21
C ASP A 167 21.64 -0.46 8.11
N THR A 168 22.08 0.12 7.00
CA THR A 168 21.75 1.50 6.65
C THR A 168 21.39 1.54 5.18
N ILE A 169 20.14 1.89 4.90
CA ILE A 169 19.54 1.81 3.58
C ILE A 169 19.04 3.19 3.19
N TYR A 170 19.44 3.65 2.00
CA TYR A 170 18.96 4.88 1.39
C TYR A 170 18.31 4.54 0.05
N GLY A 171 17.01 4.78 -0.09
CA GLY A 171 16.27 4.67 -1.36
C GLY A 171 16.80 5.69 -2.35
N GLY A 172 16.51 6.97 -2.10
CA GLY A 172 16.99 8.09 -2.88
C GLY A 172 15.85 8.84 -3.53
N THR A 173 15.76 8.80 -4.86
CA THR A 173 14.67 9.43 -5.61
C THR A 173 13.85 8.39 -6.35
N GLY A 174 12.53 8.39 -6.21
CA GLY A 174 11.66 7.37 -6.80
C GLY A 174 10.76 6.79 -5.73
N ASP A 175 9.84 5.93 -6.11
CA ASP A 175 8.97 5.25 -5.14
C ASP A 175 9.65 3.93 -4.71
N ASP A 176 10.35 3.95 -3.58
CA ASP A 176 11.24 2.86 -3.15
C ASP A 176 10.56 1.87 -2.21
N GLY A 177 10.91 0.59 -2.33
CA GLY A 177 10.55 -0.45 -1.37
C GLY A 177 11.74 -0.83 -0.50
N ILE A 178 11.66 -0.57 0.80
CA ILE A 178 12.77 -0.74 1.74
C ILE A 178 12.37 -1.74 2.84
N GLY A 179 13.31 -2.59 3.26
CA GLY A 179 13.16 -3.38 4.48
C GLY A 179 14.52 -3.58 5.14
N GLY A 180 14.64 -3.17 6.41
CA GLY A 180 15.82 -3.40 7.24
C GLY A 180 16.10 -4.89 7.42
N GLY A 181 15.14 -5.62 7.99
CA GLY A 181 15.24 -7.05 8.21
C GLY A 181 15.32 -7.39 9.69
N ARG A 182 16.44 -7.98 10.14
CA ARG A 182 16.68 -8.26 11.56
C ARG A 182 17.82 -7.40 12.07
N GLY A 183 17.61 -6.78 13.22
CA GLY A 183 18.61 -5.97 13.90
C GLY A 183 18.14 -4.53 13.94
N ASN A 184 18.99 -3.60 14.38
CA ASN A 184 18.59 -2.21 14.54
C ASN A 184 19.00 -1.42 13.30
N ASP A 185 18.03 -1.24 12.42
CA ASP A 185 18.23 -0.72 11.07
C ASP A 185 17.97 0.78 10.99
N ARG A 186 18.47 1.36 9.89
CA ARG A 186 18.22 2.75 9.51
C ARG A 186 17.77 2.78 8.06
N GLU A 187 16.52 3.11 7.86
CA GLU A 187 15.83 3.08 6.59
C GLU A 187 15.45 4.52 6.22
N TYR A 188 15.94 5.00 5.08
CA TYR A 188 15.67 6.34 4.56
C TYR A 188 15.08 6.23 3.16
N GLY A 189 13.84 6.69 2.98
CA GLY A 189 13.16 6.71 1.69
C GLY A 189 13.76 7.76 0.77
N GLY A 190 13.58 9.02 1.14
CA GLY A 190 14.19 10.15 0.45
C GLY A 190 13.14 11.03 -0.21
N THR A 191 13.03 10.99 -1.54
CA THR A 191 11.96 11.69 -2.27
C THR A 191 11.17 10.69 -3.10
N GLY A 192 9.85 10.79 -3.06
CA GLY A 192 8.96 9.82 -3.69
C GLY A 192 8.02 9.26 -2.64
N ASN A 193 7.15 8.34 -3.03
CA ASN A 193 6.25 7.66 -2.09
C ASN A 193 6.85 6.30 -1.74
N ASP A 194 7.49 6.23 -0.59
CA ASP A 194 8.32 5.11 -0.18
C ASP A 194 7.56 4.15 0.72
N GLY A 195 7.84 2.86 0.59
CA GLY A 195 7.21 1.78 1.34
C GLY A 195 8.22 1.01 2.19
N PHE A 196 7.98 0.92 3.49
CA PHE A 196 8.85 0.26 4.47
C PHE A 196 8.21 -1.02 4.99
N GLY A 197 8.87 -2.16 4.80
CA GLY A 197 8.42 -3.47 5.25
C GLY A 197 9.06 -3.89 6.55
N GLN A 198 8.32 -3.82 7.66
CA GLN A 198 8.77 -4.26 8.97
C GLN A 198 8.52 -5.77 9.13
N GLY A 199 9.56 -6.55 8.84
CA GLY A 199 9.52 -8.00 8.70
C GLY A 199 9.19 -8.79 9.98
N ARG A 200 9.31 -10.12 9.91
CA ARG A 200 9.07 -10.97 11.08
C ARG A 200 10.25 -10.93 12.03
N ASP A 201 10.14 -10.19 13.14
CA ASP A 201 10.98 -10.50 14.29
C ASP A 201 10.43 -11.73 15.04
N THR A 202 11.32 -12.69 15.26
CA THR A 202 11.00 -13.92 15.98
C THR A 202 11.82 -14.10 17.24
N LYS A 203 12.82 -13.25 17.52
CA LYS A 203 13.82 -13.54 18.58
C LYS A 203 14.41 -12.35 19.31
N SER A 204 14.33 -11.11 18.83
CA SER A 204 14.90 -9.96 19.52
C SER A 204 14.12 -8.71 19.19
N ALA A 205 13.64 -8.01 20.22
CA ALA A 205 13.22 -6.63 20.07
C ALA A 205 14.35 -5.83 19.42
N ASP A 206 14.17 -5.50 18.15
CA ASP A 206 14.92 -4.53 17.37
C ASP A 206 14.37 -3.13 17.64
N ALA A 207 15.12 -2.11 17.26
CA ALA A 207 14.74 -0.72 17.43
C ALA A 207 15.15 0.04 16.18
N ASP A 208 14.26 0.03 15.20
CA ASP A 208 14.50 0.54 13.86
C ASP A 208 14.24 2.04 13.77
N LEU A 209 14.91 2.68 12.83
CA LEU A 209 14.63 4.05 12.43
C LEU A 209 14.14 4.02 10.98
N VAL A 210 12.90 4.46 10.78
CA VAL A 210 12.32 4.72 9.48
C VAL A 210 12.14 6.22 9.30
N ASP A 211 12.63 6.74 8.18
CA ASP A 211 12.47 8.14 7.77
C ASP A 211 12.00 8.15 6.31
N GLY A 212 10.72 8.42 6.08
CA GLY A 212 10.12 8.45 4.74
C GLY A 212 10.71 9.58 3.89
N GLY A 213 10.77 10.77 4.49
CA GLY A 213 11.36 11.94 3.87
C GLY A 213 10.30 12.81 3.20
N ALA A 214 10.33 12.93 1.88
CA ALA A 214 9.44 13.80 1.13
C ALA A 214 8.55 13.00 0.19
N GLY A 215 7.26 12.97 0.50
CA GLY A 215 6.27 12.28 -0.30
C GLY A 215 5.07 11.91 0.55
N VAL A 216 4.44 10.79 0.22
CA VAL A 216 3.50 10.09 1.08
C VAL A 216 4.07 8.70 1.31
N ASP A 217 4.57 8.47 2.51
CA ASP A 217 5.40 7.33 2.85
C ASP A 217 4.63 6.38 3.78
N GLY A 218 4.82 5.07 3.61
CA GLY A 218 4.02 4.06 4.30
C GLY A 218 4.84 2.98 4.98
N VAL A 219 4.47 2.62 6.21
CA VAL A 219 5.10 1.55 6.99
C VAL A 219 4.14 0.38 7.14
N SER A 220 4.63 -0.83 6.85
CA SER A 220 3.83 -2.05 6.91
C SER A 220 4.41 -3.07 7.88
N TYR A 221 3.60 -3.44 8.87
CA TYR A 221 3.84 -4.51 9.84
C TYR A 221 3.11 -5.82 9.46
N PHE A 222 2.67 -5.96 8.20
CA PHE A 222 1.76 -7.02 7.71
C PHE A 222 2.13 -8.46 8.12
N HIS A 223 3.41 -8.75 8.37
CA HIS A 223 3.87 -10.08 8.76
C HIS A 223 4.03 -10.31 10.27
N ARG A 224 3.85 -9.26 11.08
CA ARG A 224 3.83 -9.35 12.54
C ARG A 224 2.59 -10.14 12.96
N ARG A 225 2.73 -11.05 13.92
CA ARG A 225 1.63 -11.92 14.41
C ARG A 225 1.12 -11.51 15.78
N LYS A 226 1.60 -10.38 16.28
CA LYS A 226 1.35 -9.84 17.60
C LYS A 226 1.06 -8.37 17.42
N ALA A 227 0.24 -7.86 18.33
CA ALA A 227 -0.11 -6.46 18.44
C ALA A 227 1.11 -5.56 18.26
N VAL A 228 0.98 -4.60 17.34
CA VAL A 228 1.85 -3.45 17.16
C VAL A 228 1.14 -2.20 17.64
N THR A 229 1.91 -1.25 18.14
CA THR A 229 1.45 0.13 18.35
C THR A 229 2.34 1.00 17.49
N ALA A 230 1.75 1.76 16.58
CA ALA A 230 2.50 2.63 15.69
C ALA A 230 1.72 3.93 15.48
N ASP A 231 2.44 5.04 15.41
CA ASP A 231 1.86 6.32 15.07
C ASP A 231 2.77 7.18 14.19
N THR A 232 2.20 8.24 13.61
CA THR A 232 2.92 9.15 12.69
C THR A 232 3.34 10.46 13.35
N ASP A 233 3.49 10.46 14.69
CA ASP A 233 3.68 11.69 15.46
C ASP A 233 5.14 12.22 15.47
N ASN A 234 6.07 11.46 14.85
CA ASN A 234 7.51 11.71 14.81
C ASN A 234 8.23 11.62 16.18
N ALA A 235 7.59 11.00 17.17
CA ALA A 235 8.21 10.59 18.40
C ALA A 235 9.22 9.46 18.15
N LYS A 236 9.96 9.12 19.20
CA LYS A 236 11.11 8.25 19.08
C LYS A 236 10.96 7.13 20.09
N ARG A 237 11.09 5.90 19.59
CA ARG A 237 11.21 4.67 20.37
C ARG A 237 9.92 4.24 21.06
N ASP A 238 8.79 4.54 20.47
CA ASP A 238 7.44 4.19 20.90
C ASP A 238 6.70 3.28 19.92
N ASP A 239 7.23 3.09 18.71
CA ASP A 239 6.59 2.29 17.68
C ASP A 239 6.99 0.81 17.70
N GLY A 240 6.19 0.01 16.98
CA GLY A 240 6.39 -1.41 16.76
C GLY A 240 5.73 -2.27 17.83
N ARG A 241 6.23 -3.49 18.01
CA ARG A 241 5.74 -4.37 19.07
C ARG A 241 6.23 -3.86 20.41
N LYS A 242 5.49 -4.18 21.48
CA LYS A 242 5.93 -3.94 22.86
C LYS A 242 7.38 -4.38 23.12
N GLY A 243 8.25 -3.39 23.31
CA GLY A 243 9.65 -3.57 23.67
C GLY A 243 10.65 -3.38 22.52
N GLU A 244 10.18 -3.27 21.27
CA GLU A 244 11.00 -2.92 20.09
C GLU A 244 11.45 -1.47 20.20
N GLY A 245 10.49 -0.54 20.17
CA GLY A 245 10.80 0.87 20.30
C GLY A 245 11.45 1.39 19.02
N ASP A 246 10.72 1.19 17.92
CA ASP A 246 11.01 1.74 16.61
C ASP A 246 10.74 3.25 16.61
N THR A 247 11.19 3.93 15.55
CA THR A 247 11.02 5.37 15.37
C THR A 247 10.56 5.62 13.96
N LEU A 248 9.34 6.11 13.78
CA LEU A 248 8.80 6.50 12.49
C LEU A 248 8.85 8.02 12.32
N LEU A 249 9.55 8.50 11.29
CA LEU A 249 9.67 9.92 10.96
C LEU A 249 9.17 10.15 9.53
N ALA A 250 8.41 11.24 9.33
CA ALA A 250 7.86 11.62 8.03
C ALA A 250 7.20 10.41 7.32
N VAL A 251 6.26 9.78 8.02
CA VAL A 251 5.43 8.67 7.54
C VAL A 251 3.99 9.11 7.64
N GLU A 252 3.18 8.77 6.64
CA GLU A 252 1.76 9.10 6.59
C GLU A 252 0.89 7.84 6.67
N ASP A 253 1.33 6.72 6.09
CA ASP A 253 0.49 5.53 5.96
C ASP A 253 0.96 4.40 6.88
N LEU A 254 0.01 3.71 7.54
CA LEU A 254 0.31 2.62 8.46
C LEU A 254 -0.52 1.37 8.15
N ILE A 255 0.14 0.22 8.12
CA ILE A 255 -0.50 -1.10 8.01
C ILE A 255 -0.08 -1.97 9.19
N GLY A 256 -1.06 -2.49 9.91
CA GLY A 256 -0.91 -3.41 11.03
C GLY A 256 -0.41 -4.81 10.63
N GLY A 257 -0.28 -5.67 11.63
CA GLY A 257 -0.01 -7.09 11.51
C GLY A 257 -1.27 -7.94 11.73
N TRP A 258 -1.13 -9.17 12.24
CA TRP A 258 -2.27 -10.07 12.50
C TRP A 258 -2.64 -10.13 13.99
N GLY A 259 -2.32 -9.09 14.74
CA GLY A 259 -2.65 -8.99 16.16
C GLY A 259 -3.67 -7.88 16.37
N ASP A 260 -4.08 -7.68 17.62
CA ASP A 260 -4.92 -6.54 18.00
C ASP A 260 -4.05 -5.27 18.01
N ASP A 261 -4.00 -4.58 16.88
CA ASP A 261 -3.09 -3.48 16.60
C ASP A 261 -3.68 -2.13 17.00
N ARG A 262 -2.80 -1.16 17.27
CA ARG A 262 -3.19 0.23 17.49
C ARG A 262 -2.40 1.12 16.56
N LEU A 263 -3.09 1.71 15.58
CA LEU A 263 -2.50 2.62 14.61
C LEU A 263 -3.07 4.02 14.80
N THR A 264 -2.23 5.05 14.73
CA THR A 264 -2.67 6.45 14.86
C THR A 264 -1.99 7.31 13.80
N GLY A 265 -2.82 7.93 12.95
CA GLY A 265 -2.41 8.90 11.96
C GLY A 265 -2.12 10.29 12.55
N GLY A 266 -1.91 11.24 11.65
CA GLY A 266 -1.40 12.58 11.93
C GLY A 266 -2.47 13.66 11.77
N ASN A 267 -2.07 14.83 11.26
CA ASN A 267 -2.99 15.93 10.93
C ASN A 267 -3.22 16.09 9.40
N GLY A 268 -2.62 15.21 8.60
CA GLY A 268 -2.77 15.19 7.15
C GLY A 268 -3.37 13.85 6.72
N PRO A 269 -3.79 13.72 5.45
CA PRO A 269 -4.44 12.50 4.97
C PRO A 269 -3.60 11.24 5.20
N ASN A 270 -4.18 10.24 5.84
CA ASN A 270 -3.55 8.95 6.14
C ASN A 270 -4.29 7.79 5.47
N PHE A 271 -3.56 6.71 5.20
CA PHE A 271 -4.11 5.39 4.93
C PHE A 271 -3.82 4.46 6.11
N LEU A 272 -4.87 3.86 6.67
CA LEU A 272 -4.79 2.97 7.83
C LEU A 272 -5.46 1.63 7.52
N GLU A 273 -4.76 0.53 7.81
CA GLU A 273 -5.26 -0.83 7.60
C GLU A 273 -4.83 -1.73 8.78
N GLY A 274 -5.79 -2.23 9.55
CA GLY A 274 -5.55 -3.05 10.75
C GLY A 274 -5.13 -4.47 10.40
N GLN A 275 -5.79 -5.07 9.40
CA GLN A 275 -5.71 -6.48 8.99
C GLN A 275 -6.56 -7.38 9.90
N ASN A 276 -6.05 -8.53 10.35
CA ASN A 276 -6.84 -9.39 11.24
C ASN A 276 -6.48 -9.04 12.69
N GLY A 277 -7.47 -8.88 13.53
CA GLY A 277 -7.26 -8.46 14.91
C GLY A 277 -8.55 -7.88 15.45
N ASN A 278 -8.56 -7.40 16.68
CA ASN A 278 -9.51 -6.35 17.05
C ASN A 278 -8.69 -5.06 17.17
N ASP A 279 -8.70 -4.29 16.10
CA ASP A 279 -7.77 -3.20 15.88
C ASP A 279 -8.36 -1.87 16.36
N VAL A 280 -7.47 -0.93 16.63
CA VAL A 280 -7.83 0.45 16.95
C VAL A 280 -7.10 1.37 15.99
N LEU A 281 -7.86 1.94 15.05
CA LEU A 281 -7.37 2.84 14.01
C LEU A 281 -7.89 4.25 14.30
N VAL A 282 -6.98 5.22 14.37
CA VAL A 282 -7.31 6.63 14.61
C VAL A 282 -6.69 7.46 13.49
N GLY A 283 -7.49 8.16 12.70
CA GLY A 283 -7.03 8.98 11.57
C GLY A 283 -6.36 10.26 12.06
N GLY A 284 -7.10 11.05 12.85
CA GLY A 284 -6.60 12.26 13.47
C GLY A 284 -7.17 13.48 12.79
N GLY A 285 -6.40 14.13 11.92
CA GLY A 285 -6.92 15.18 11.04
C GLY A 285 -6.48 14.95 9.61
N GLY A 286 -7.17 15.56 8.64
CA GLY A 286 -7.00 15.23 7.23
C GLY A 286 -8.15 14.33 6.76
N ASN A 287 -8.16 14.03 5.46
CA ASN A 287 -9.17 13.14 4.88
C ASN A 287 -8.58 11.74 4.84
N ASP A 288 -8.94 10.93 5.81
CA ASP A 288 -8.32 9.63 6.07
C ASP A 288 -9.07 8.49 5.38
N TRP A 289 -8.34 7.43 5.05
CA TRP A 289 -8.91 6.22 4.49
C TRP A 289 -8.55 5.02 5.35
N PHE A 290 -9.58 4.45 5.98
CA PHE A 290 -9.53 3.19 6.69
C PHE A 290 -9.94 2.07 5.74
N ARG A 291 -9.01 1.15 5.42
CA ARG A 291 -9.28 0.01 4.54
C ARG A 291 -9.12 -1.29 5.30
N ASP A 292 -10.00 -1.52 6.25
CA ASP A 292 -9.94 -2.66 7.15
C ASP A 292 -10.87 -3.79 6.73
N THR A 293 -10.68 -4.27 5.50
CA THR A 293 -11.58 -5.25 4.86
C THR A 293 -11.44 -6.69 5.39
N TYR A 294 -10.72 -6.88 6.49
CA TYR A 294 -10.37 -8.18 7.06
C TYR A 294 -11.33 -8.54 8.21
N GLY A 295 -11.01 -9.56 9.00
CA GLY A 295 -11.88 -10.00 10.09
C GLY A 295 -11.43 -9.38 11.41
N GLY A 296 -12.38 -8.92 12.22
CA GLY A 296 -12.07 -8.28 13.49
C GLY A 296 -13.30 -7.76 14.20
N ASN A 297 -13.13 -7.11 15.33
CA ASN A 297 -14.15 -6.20 15.87
C ASN A 297 -13.41 -4.89 16.10
N ASP A 298 -13.36 -4.09 15.05
CA ASP A 298 -12.40 -3.01 14.93
C ASP A 298 -13.00 -1.70 15.40
N LYS A 299 -12.14 -0.76 15.81
CA LYS A 299 -12.54 0.59 16.22
C LYS A 299 -11.84 1.62 15.37
N LEU A 300 -12.63 2.28 14.53
CA LEU A 300 -12.17 3.23 13.54
C LEU A 300 -12.68 4.62 13.94
N TYR A 301 -11.75 5.54 14.16
CA TYR A 301 -12.02 6.91 14.53
C TYR A 301 -11.44 7.83 13.46
N GLY A 302 -12.28 8.46 12.64
CA GLY A 302 -11.87 9.38 11.58
C GLY A 302 -11.16 10.59 12.14
N GLY A 303 -11.91 11.42 12.84
CA GLY A 303 -11.37 12.61 13.51
C GLY A 303 -11.83 13.87 12.81
N ALA A 304 -10.93 14.58 12.13
CA ALA A 304 -11.27 15.84 11.47
C ALA A 304 -10.91 15.82 9.99
N GLY A 305 -11.90 15.97 9.11
CA GLY A 305 -11.74 15.92 7.66
C GLY A 305 -12.82 15.02 7.07
N ASP A 306 -12.80 14.81 5.76
CA ASP A 306 -13.79 13.94 5.11
C ASP A 306 -13.20 12.53 5.04
N ASP A 307 -13.58 11.69 6.01
CA ASP A 307 -13.00 10.38 6.23
C ASP A 307 -13.78 9.26 5.55
N ARG A 308 -13.09 8.16 5.26
CA ARG A 308 -13.65 6.99 4.57
C ARG A 308 -13.40 5.70 5.34
N PHE A 309 -14.46 4.97 5.62
CA PHE A 309 -14.44 3.64 6.22
C PHE A 309 -14.84 2.56 5.19
N ASP A 310 -13.89 1.70 4.83
CA ASP A 310 -14.16 0.43 4.14
C ASP A 310 -13.87 -0.73 5.13
N THR A 311 -14.91 -1.20 5.83
CA THR A 311 -14.77 -2.27 6.84
C THR A 311 -15.04 -3.66 6.27
N GLY A 312 -14.58 -4.65 7.02
CA GLY A 312 -14.66 -6.06 6.69
C GLY A 312 -15.73 -6.79 7.48
N ALA A 313 -15.41 -8.02 7.90
CA ALA A 313 -16.33 -8.81 8.70
C ALA A 313 -16.05 -8.59 10.18
N GLY A 314 -17.08 -8.24 10.94
CA GLY A 314 -16.87 -7.93 12.35
C GLY A 314 -18.11 -7.36 12.99
N ALA A 315 -17.96 -6.97 14.25
CA ALA A 315 -18.83 -5.98 14.88
C ALA A 315 -17.98 -4.72 15.06
N ASP A 316 -17.93 -3.90 14.02
CA ASP A 316 -16.99 -2.78 13.92
C ASP A 316 -17.62 -1.47 14.42
N LEU A 317 -16.82 -0.59 15.01
CA LEU A 317 -17.23 0.76 15.41
C LEU A 317 -16.61 1.76 14.43
N MET A 318 -17.44 2.53 13.74
CA MET A 318 -17.02 3.60 12.83
C MET A 318 -17.55 4.94 13.33
N LEU A 319 -16.65 5.83 13.76
CA LEU A 319 -16.99 7.19 14.16
C LEU A 319 -16.30 8.18 13.23
N GLY A 320 -17.08 8.98 12.51
CA GLY A 320 -16.58 9.96 11.54
C GLY A 320 -15.83 11.11 12.22
N GLY A 321 -16.48 11.74 13.20
CA GLY A 321 -15.97 12.92 13.87
C GLY A 321 -16.50 14.20 13.26
N SER A 322 -15.62 15.05 12.73
CA SER A 322 -16.01 16.31 12.10
C SER A 322 -15.60 16.33 10.65
N GLY A 323 -16.53 16.64 9.76
CA GLY A 323 -16.29 16.66 8.32
C GLY A 323 -17.50 16.09 7.62
N SER A 324 -17.27 15.46 6.47
CA SER A 324 -18.29 14.78 5.69
C SER A 324 -17.86 13.33 5.49
N ASP A 325 -18.28 12.45 6.39
CA ASP A 325 -17.69 11.13 6.54
C ASP A 325 -18.49 10.06 5.79
N THR A 326 -17.79 9.04 5.29
CA THR A 326 -18.37 8.01 4.43
C THR A 326 -18.13 6.61 4.98
N VAL A 327 -19.21 5.84 5.17
CA VAL A 327 -19.16 4.39 5.30
C VAL A 327 -19.45 3.71 3.97
N ASN A 328 -18.67 2.69 3.64
CA ASN A 328 -18.75 2.02 2.36
C ASN A 328 -18.85 0.51 2.48
N TYR A 329 -20.02 -0.01 2.12
CA TYR A 329 -20.34 -1.42 2.10
C TYR A 329 -20.21 -2.07 0.71
N THR A 330 -19.67 -1.39 -0.31
CA THR A 330 -19.60 -1.89 -1.72
C THR A 330 -18.95 -3.26 -1.88
N HIS A 331 -18.07 -3.66 -0.96
CA HIS A 331 -17.35 -4.93 -1.02
C HIS A 331 -18.08 -6.11 -0.37
N HIS A 332 -19.23 -5.85 0.26
CA HIS A 332 -20.00 -6.87 0.95
C HIS A 332 -20.65 -7.84 -0.04
N SER A 333 -20.57 -9.14 0.27
CA SER A 333 -21.08 -10.22 -0.58
C SER A 333 -22.54 -10.60 -0.27
N GLY A 334 -23.32 -9.66 0.24
CA GLY A 334 -24.73 -9.84 0.60
C GLY A 334 -25.36 -8.52 1.08
N PRO A 335 -26.68 -8.51 1.30
CA PRO A 335 -27.41 -7.30 1.67
C PRO A 335 -27.02 -6.78 3.04
N VAL A 336 -27.06 -5.46 3.20
CA VAL A 336 -26.74 -4.76 4.44
C VAL A 336 -27.95 -3.97 4.96
N ILE A 337 -27.99 -3.81 6.28
CA ILE A 337 -28.86 -2.85 6.97
C ILE A 337 -27.91 -1.81 7.59
N VAL A 338 -28.11 -0.53 7.28
CA VAL A 338 -27.27 0.56 7.80
C VAL A 338 -28.18 1.70 8.24
N ASP A 339 -27.99 2.16 9.48
CA ASP A 339 -28.69 3.27 10.12
C ASP A 339 -27.66 4.19 10.81
N LEU A 340 -27.63 5.47 10.46
CA LEU A 340 -26.67 6.43 11.01
C LEU A 340 -27.09 6.93 12.40
N ASP A 341 -27.37 6.02 13.33
CA ASP A 341 -27.93 6.33 14.66
C ASP A 341 -26.97 6.00 15.83
N GLY A 342 -25.82 5.36 15.54
CA GLY A 342 -24.83 4.97 16.54
C GLY A 342 -25.22 3.74 17.37
N VAL A 343 -26.13 2.90 16.88
CA VAL A 343 -26.53 1.63 17.51
C VAL A 343 -25.81 0.45 16.86
N ALA A 344 -25.59 -0.62 17.63
CA ALA A 344 -24.88 -1.81 17.18
C ALA A 344 -25.80 -2.82 16.47
N ASP A 345 -26.33 -2.43 15.32
CA ASP A 345 -27.23 -3.24 14.48
C ASP A 345 -27.01 -3.10 12.97
N ASP A 346 -25.90 -2.47 12.56
CA ASP A 346 -25.52 -2.27 11.17
C ASP A 346 -24.78 -3.46 10.54
N GLY A 347 -24.63 -3.40 9.21
CA GLY A 347 -23.93 -4.35 8.36
C GLY A 347 -24.82 -5.50 7.86
N ARG A 348 -24.21 -6.63 7.51
CA ARG A 348 -24.95 -7.86 7.16
C ARG A 348 -25.62 -8.43 8.39
N THR A 349 -26.60 -9.31 8.15
CA THR A 349 -27.31 -10.01 9.22
C THR A 349 -26.36 -10.68 10.23
N GLY A 350 -26.31 -10.11 11.44
CA GLY A 350 -25.54 -10.64 12.56
C GLY A 350 -24.14 -10.04 12.76
N GLU A 351 -23.68 -9.14 11.90
CA GLU A 351 -22.41 -8.40 12.05
C GLU A 351 -22.50 -7.46 13.25
N ARG A 352 -23.51 -6.58 13.29
CA ARG A 352 -23.75 -5.62 14.39
C ARG A 352 -22.63 -4.57 14.45
N ASP A 353 -22.31 -4.03 13.29
CA ASP A 353 -21.51 -2.81 13.23
C ASP A 353 -22.24 -1.68 13.96
N THR A 354 -21.50 -0.66 14.35
CA THR A 354 -21.98 0.58 14.92
C THR A 354 -21.48 1.72 14.05
N VAL A 355 -22.34 2.24 13.17
CA VAL A 355 -22.04 3.45 12.41
C VAL A 355 -22.48 4.66 13.20
N GLY A 356 -21.54 5.55 13.50
CA GLY A 356 -21.79 6.74 14.29
C GLY A 356 -22.82 7.68 13.65
N ALA A 357 -23.61 8.34 14.50
CA ALA A 357 -24.53 9.40 14.06
C ALA A 357 -23.81 10.68 13.56
N ASP A 358 -22.48 10.68 13.62
CA ASP A 358 -21.55 11.69 13.08
C ASP A 358 -20.97 11.29 11.71
N VAL A 359 -21.59 10.33 11.03
CA VAL A 359 -21.30 9.97 9.63
C VAL A 359 -22.41 10.52 8.74
N GLU A 360 -22.08 10.97 7.53
CA GLU A 360 -23.06 11.59 6.62
C GLU A 360 -23.36 10.76 5.37
N HIS A 361 -22.48 9.85 4.95
CA HIS A 361 -22.57 9.22 3.65
C HIS A 361 -22.53 7.69 3.73
N ILE A 362 -23.42 7.04 2.99
CA ILE A 362 -23.51 5.59 2.89
C ILE A 362 -23.42 5.16 1.42
N PHE A 363 -22.54 4.21 1.16
CA PHE A 363 -22.58 3.39 -0.04
C PHE A 363 -22.99 1.97 0.34
N GLY A 364 -24.10 1.50 -0.23
CA GLY A 364 -24.61 0.15 -0.06
C GLY A 364 -23.72 -0.92 -0.70
N SER A 365 -24.22 -2.14 -0.68
CA SER A 365 -23.67 -3.31 -1.35
C SER A 365 -24.20 -3.41 -2.80
N ALA A 366 -24.02 -4.57 -3.44
CA ALA A 366 -24.64 -4.86 -4.75
C ALA A 366 -25.90 -5.74 -4.63
N TYR A 367 -26.55 -5.70 -3.46
CA TYR A 367 -27.69 -6.52 -3.09
C TYR A 367 -28.78 -5.63 -2.48
N ASN A 368 -29.96 -6.21 -2.25
CA ASN A 368 -31.12 -5.50 -1.72
C ASN A 368 -30.88 -4.96 -0.30
N ASP A 369 -30.53 -3.69 -0.19
CA ASP A 369 -30.11 -3.07 1.05
C ASP A 369 -31.24 -2.31 1.75
N VAL A 370 -31.04 -2.02 3.04
CA VAL A 370 -31.86 -1.08 3.81
C VAL A 370 -30.94 -0.02 4.40
N LEU A 371 -31.05 1.21 3.90
CA LEU A 371 -30.14 2.30 4.22
C LEU A 371 -30.93 3.48 4.80
N THR A 372 -30.53 3.99 5.96
CA THR A 372 -31.18 5.11 6.66
C THR A 372 -30.14 6.17 7.03
N GLY A 373 -30.38 7.42 6.62
CA GLY A 373 -29.59 8.59 6.99
C GLY A 373 -29.81 9.03 8.44
N ASN A 374 -29.29 10.19 8.80
CA ASN A 374 -29.48 10.80 10.12
C ASN A 374 -30.28 12.10 10.02
N GLY A 375 -30.08 13.04 10.95
CA GLY A 375 -30.75 14.35 10.93
C GLY A 375 -29.96 15.43 10.16
N GLY A 376 -28.84 15.07 9.53
CA GLY A 376 -27.97 15.93 8.75
C GLY A 376 -28.17 15.74 7.24
N ALA A 377 -27.39 16.45 6.41
CA ALA A 377 -27.47 16.26 4.96
C ALA A 377 -26.68 15.02 4.54
N ASN A 378 -27.37 14.01 4.03
CA ASN A 378 -26.77 12.72 3.69
C ASN A 378 -26.57 12.52 2.18
N LEU A 379 -25.58 11.68 1.84
CA LEU A 379 -25.43 11.09 0.51
C LEU A 379 -25.60 9.58 0.66
N ILE A 380 -26.69 9.03 0.09
CA ILE A 380 -27.00 7.61 0.22
C ILE A 380 -27.13 7.00 -1.17
N VAL A 381 -26.33 5.97 -1.45
CA VAL A 381 -26.29 5.29 -2.75
C VAL A 381 -26.49 3.78 -2.56
N GLY A 382 -27.60 3.23 -3.06
CA GLY A 382 -27.94 1.81 -2.98
C GLY A 382 -27.12 0.93 -3.93
N LEU A 383 -26.78 1.45 -5.11
CA LEU A 383 -26.03 0.78 -6.19
C LEU A 383 -26.85 -0.22 -7.00
N ALA A 384 -26.78 -1.50 -6.69
CA ALA A 384 -27.50 -2.53 -7.44
C ALA A 384 -28.26 -3.39 -6.45
N GLY A 385 -29.46 -3.85 -6.82
CA GLY A 385 -30.35 -4.51 -5.88
C GLY A 385 -31.68 -3.77 -5.80
N ASP A 386 -32.67 -4.41 -5.19
CA ASP A 386 -33.94 -3.73 -4.86
C ASP A 386 -33.79 -3.06 -3.49
N ASP A 387 -33.43 -1.79 -3.47
CA ASP A 387 -33.01 -1.11 -2.24
C ASP A 387 -34.16 -0.37 -1.55
N THR A 388 -34.07 -0.24 -0.22
CA THR A 388 -34.93 0.65 0.57
C THR A 388 -34.08 1.71 1.24
N ILE A 389 -34.25 2.96 0.83
CA ILE A 389 -33.46 4.11 1.27
C ILE A 389 -34.35 5.13 1.96
N ARG A 390 -33.93 5.62 3.13
CA ARG A 390 -34.56 6.73 3.86
C ARG A 390 -33.53 7.82 4.12
N GLY A 391 -33.80 9.05 3.69
CA GLY A 391 -32.98 10.23 3.99
C GLY A 391 -33.07 10.64 5.46
N ALA A 392 -34.28 10.49 6.04
CA ALA A 392 -34.64 10.85 7.41
C ALA A 392 -34.81 12.37 7.60
N GLY A 393 -33.82 13.09 8.12
CA GLY A 393 -33.94 14.54 8.28
C GLY A 393 -32.73 15.24 7.69
N GLY A 394 -32.92 16.39 7.05
CA GLY A 394 -31.82 17.10 6.41
C GLY A 394 -32.15 17.39 4.96
N ASN A 395 -31.16 17.78 4.15
CA ASN A 395 -31.38 17.95 2.72
C ASN A 395 -30.51 16.92 2.02
N ASP A 396 -31.11 15.81 1.62
CA ASP A 396 -30.39 14.60 1.25
C ASP A 396 -30.21 14.48 -0.26
N VAL A 397 -29.17 13.75 -0.66
CA VAL A 397 -28.97 13.29 -2.03
C VAL A 397 -29.00 11.78 -2.00
N THR A 398 -30.00 11.19 -2.65
CA THR A 398 -30.21 9.74 -2.62
C THR A 398 -30.29 9.17 -4.04
N ALA A 399 -29.73 7.98 -4.20
CA ALA A 399 -29.78 7.23 -5.45
C ALA A 399 -30.04 5.75 -5.14
N GLY A 400 -31.14 5.20 -5.66
CA GLY A 400 -31.39 3.76 -5.64
C GLY A 400 -30.33 3.02 -6.45
N GLY A 401 -30.40 3.17 -7.76
CA GLY A 401 -29.39 2.67 -8.68
C GLY A 401 -30.00 1.72 -9.70
N ALA A 402 -29.58 0.46 -9.70
CA ALA A 402 -30.10 -0.56 -10.61
C ALA A 402 -30.91 -1.60 -9.83
N GLY A 403 -32.19 -1.72 -10.14
CA GLY A 403 -33.10 -2.64 -9.47
C GLY A 403 -34.41 -1.93 -9.19
N LEU A 404 -35.23 -2.48 -8.28
CA LEU A 404 -36.50 -1.89 -7.89
C LEU A 404 -36.45 -1.19 -6.54
N ASP A 405 -36.23 0.11 -6.61
CA ASP A 405 -35.88 0.88 -5.43
C ASP A 405 -37.08 1.56 -4.78
N ARG A 406 -36.97 1.76 -3.47
CA ARG A 406 -37.87 2.59 -2.66
C ARG A 406 -37.04 3.64 -1.96
N VAL A 407 -37.17 4.88 -2.39
CA VAL A 407 -36.39 6.00 -1.90
C VAL A 407 -37.31 7.02 -1.25
N TYR A 408 -37.11 7.27 0.04
CA TYR A 408 -37.87 8.21 0.84
C TYR A 408 -36.96 9.35 1.28
N GLY A 409 -37.29 10.60 0.94
CA GLY A 409 -36.57 11.79 1.44
C GLY A 409 -36.86 12.04 2.91
N GLU A 410 -38.16 12.05 3.24
CA GLU A 410 -38.71 12.33 4.57
C GLU A 410 -38.74 13.82 4.92
N ALA A 411 -37.90 14.32 5.83
CA ALA A 411 -37.96 15.70 6.27
C ALA A 411 -36.81 16.52 5.68
N GLY A 412 -37.08 17.33 4.66
CA GLY A 412 -35.99 17.96 3.93
C GLY A 412 -36.42 18.75 2.71
N ASP A 413 -35.43 19.33 2.04
CA ASP A 413 -35.50 19.54 0.59
C ASP A 413 -34.54 18.55 -0.07
N ASP A 414 -35.06 17.42 -0.54
CA ASP A 414 -34.24 16.28 -0.94
C ASP A 414 -34.07 16.16 -2.46
N ALA A 415 -32.98 15.53 -2.89
CA ALA A 415 -32.73 15.18 -4.27
C ALA A 415 -32.74 13.65 -4.42
N LEU A 416 -33.85 13.11 -4.92
CA LEU A 416 -34.07 11.67 -5.02
C LEU A 416 -33.92 11.18 -6.47
N SER A 417 -33.14 10.12 -6.68
CA SER A 417 -33.00 9.45 -7.98
C SER A 417 -33.32 7.98 -7.85
N GLY A 418 -34.22 7.45 -8.68
CA GLY A 418 -34.43 5.99 -8.76
C GLY A 418 -33.22 5.28 -9.36
N GLY A 419 -32.58 5.88 -10.38
CA GLY A 419 -31.42 5.29 -11.06
C GLY A 419 -31.76 4.80 -12.46
N ASP A 420 -31.06 3.79 -12.99
CA ASP A 420 -31.14 3.43 -14.41
C ASP A 420 -32.28 2.42 -14.68
N VAL A 421 -33.38 2.90 -15.29
CA VAL A 421 -34.63 2.17 -15.59
C VAL A 421 -34.53 1.11 -16.70
N THR A 422 -33.48 0.29 -16.68
CA THR A 422 -33.24 -0.72 -17.73
C THR A 422 -34.11 -1.98 -17.62
N ASP A 423 -34.79 -2.21 -16.48
CA ASP A 423 -35.51 -3.46 -16.19
C ASP A 423 -37.03 -3.43 -16.46
N GLY A 424 -37.61 -2.24 -16.72
CA GLY A 424 -39.02 -2.06 -17.08
C GLY A 424 -40.00 -1.97 -15.90
N SER A 425 -39.51 -2.00 -14.66
CA SER A 425 -40.28 -1.65 -13.46
C SER A 425 -39.83 -0.28 -12.95
N ALA A 426 -40.71 0.45 -12.28
CA ALA A 426 -40.44 1.83 -11.87
C ALA A 426 -40.20 1.91 -10.38
N ASP A 427 -39.11 2.58 -9.99
CA ASP A 427 -38.77 2.91 -8.61
C ASP A 427 -39.89 3.72 -7.95
N ILE A 428 -39.93 3.71 -6.62
CA ILE A 428 -40.84 4.56 -5.84
C ILE A 428 -40.00 5.63 -5.17
N LEU A 429 -40.27 6.89 -5.50
CA LEU A 429 -39.63 8.05 -4.89
C LEU A 429 -40.69 8.81 -4.10
N ASP A 430 -40.49 9.02 -2.80
CA ASP A 430 -41.39 9.79 -1.94
C ASP A 430 -40.60 10.91 -1.27
N GLY A 431 -40.88 12.16 -1.66
CA GLY A 431 -40.21 13.34 -1.09
C GLY A 431 -40.45 13.49 0.41
N GLY A 432 -41.67 13.16 0.87
CA GLY A 432 -42.08 13.35 2.25
C GLY A 432 -42.86 14.65 2.48
N ASP A 433 -42.79 15.19 3.69
CA ASP A 433 -43.55 16.38 4.08
C ASP A 433 -42.75 17.65 3.71
N ASN A 434 -43.34 18.47 2.84
CA ASN A 434 -42.73 19.69 2.32
C ASN A 434 -42.15 20.62 3.41
N ALA A 435 -40.83 20.80 3.44
CA ALA A 435 -40.15 21.67 4.40
C ALA A 435 -40.03 23.14 3.94
N THR A 436 -39.90 23.43 2.63
CA THR A 436 -39.64 24.79 2.14
C THR A 436 -40.18 25.14 0.72
N ALA A 437 -39.89 26.36 0.25
CA ALA A 437 -40.24 26.82 -1.10
C ALA A 437 -39.39 26.19 -2.23
N THR A 438 -38.30 25.49 -1.91
CA THR A 438 -37.44 24.77 -2.87
C THR A 438 -37.81 23.30 -3.02
N GLY A 439 -38.39 22.65 -1.99
CA GLY A 439 -39.03 21.34 -2.03
C GLY A 439 -38.15 20.20 -2.55
N ASP A 440 -38.77 19.03 -2.69
CA ASP A 440 -38.10 17.81 -3.11
C ASP A 440 -37.99 17.73 -4.64
N ASN A 441 -36.83 17.26 -5.09
CA ASN A 441 -36.48 17.10 -6.48
C ASN A 441 -36.25 15.63 -6.82
N CYS A 442 -37.26 15.01 -7.43
CA CYS A 442 -37.26 13.58 -7.72
C CYS A 442 -37.11 13.32 -9.22
N VAL A 443 -36.18 12.45 -9.60
CA VAL A 443 -35.93 12.08 -11.00
C VAL A 443 -35.93 10.57 -11.18
N VAL A 444 -36.48 10.13 -12.31
CA VAL A 444 -36.45 8.73 -12.77
C VAL A 444 -37.13 7.77 -11.78
N GLY A 445 -38.46 7.68 -11.83
CA GLY A 445 -39.25 6.79 -10.98
C GLY A 445 -40.74 7.17 -10.94
N THR A 446 -41.52 6.42 -10.18
CA THR A 446 -42.87 6.77 -9.76
C THR A 446 -42.78 7.69 -8.55
N VAL A 447 -43.05 8.98 -8.77
CA VAL A 447 -42.89 10.02 -7.75
C VAL A 447 -44.15 10.23 -6.91
N VAL A 448 -43.95 10.43 -5.61
CA VAL A 448 -44.94 10.74 -4.57
C VAL A 448 -44.41 11.93 -3.77
N ASN A 449 -45.27 12.89 -3.44
CA ASN A 449 -44.91 14.09 -2.64
C ASN A 449 -43.64 14.85 -3.09
N CYS A 450 -43.31 14.85 -4.39
CA CYS A 450 -42.18 15.62 -4.91
C CYS A 450 -42.65 16.90 -5.62
N GLU A 451 -41.99 18.03 -5.34
CA GLU A 451 -42.32 19.33 -5.95
C GLU A 451 -41.74 19.51 -7.35
N TYR A 452 -40.54 18.97 -7.60
CA TYR A 452 -39.80 19.17 -8.84
C TYR A 452 -39.23 17.87 -9.40
N SER A 453 -38.87 17.92 -10.69
CA SER A 453 -38.18 16.86 -11.43
C SER A 453 -37.13 17.49 -12.36
N LYS A 454 -36.12 18.13 -11.75
CA LYS A 454 -34.97 18.73 -12.42
C LYS A 454 -33.78 17.75 -12.37
N PRO A 455 -33.11 17.50 -13.51
CA PRO A 455 -31.90 16.69 -13.50
C PRO A 455 -30.87 17.26 -12.54
N PHE A 456 -30.28 16.38 -11.73
CA PHE A 456 -29.15 16.65 -10.85
C PHE A 456 -28.10 15.55 -11.02
N SER A 457 -26.89 15.78 -10.52
CA SER A 457 -25.84 14.77 -10.50
C SER A 457 -25.70 14.22 -9.09
N VAL A 458 -25.88 12.91 -8.95
CA VAL A 458 -25.44 12.19 -7.75
C VAL A 458 -23.91 12.21 -7.74
N PRO A 459 -23.25 12.71 -6.68
CA PRO A 459 -21.81 12.57 -6.53
C PRO A 459 -21.45 11.08 -6.53
N VAL A 460 -20.95 10.58 -7.64
CA VAL A 460 -20.36 9.25 -7.70
C VAL A 460 -18.96 9.36 -7.12
N LEU A 461 -18.54 8.40 -6.30
CA LEU A 461 -17.14 8.28 -5.93
C LEU A 461 -16.32 8.07 -7.21
N LYS A 462 -15.73 9.15 -7.74
CA LYS A 462 -14.86 9.10 -8.93
C LYS A 462 -13.62 8.23 -8.73
N GLU A 463 -13.33 7.83 -7.49
CA GLU A 463 -12.22 6.94 -7.14
C GLU A 463 -12.54 5.44 -7.27
N TYR A 464 -13.81 5.05 -7.46
CA TYR A 464 -14.22 3.65 -7.74
C TYR A 464 -14.38 3.40 -9.23
N GLY A 465 -13.37 3.86 -10.00
CA GLY A 465 -13.32 3.63 -11.44
C GLY A 465 -13.50 2.14 -11.77
N GLU A 466 -14.60 1.84 -12.46
CA GLU A 466 -14.90 0.59 -13.15
C GLU A 466 -15.16 -0.63 -12.23
N LEU A 467 -16.45 -0.88 -11.94
CA LEU A 467 -16.99 -2.25 -11.99
C LEU A 467 -17.33 -2.60 -13.44
#